data_AF-L1LE33-F1
#
_entry.id   AF-L1LE33-F1
#
_cell.length_a   1.000
_cell.length_b   1.000
_cell.length_c   1.000
_cell.angle_alpha   90.00
_cell.angle_beta   90.00
_cell.angle_gamma   90.00
#
_symmetry.space_group_name_H-M   'P 1'
#
loop_
_entity.id
_entity.type
_entity.pdbx_description
1 polymer ?
#
loop_
_entity_poly.entity_id
_entity_poly.type
_entity_poly.pdbx_seq_one_letter_code
_entity_poly.pdbx_strand_id
1 'polypeptide(L)'
;MSPLPPGDHLDVKDPDPLLVIIARREKSGIRFKSFSPRDGISITSVTDGDKEIWDASGEEECIFAEFSISRDCLMLYLEIEDGEKVWPRFFEKVGEMWEEISVRRFSDNLEKIRSGSSE
;
A
#
# COMPACT_ATOMS: atom_id res chain seq x y z
N MET A 1 10.69 -23.71 9.32
CA MET A 1 9.99 -22.41 9.17
C MET A 1 8.92 -22.40 10.24
N SER A 2 9.05 -21.52 11.23
CA SER A 2 8.01 -21.34 12.25
C SER A 2 6.78 -20.73 11.58
N PRO A 3 5.56 -21.12 11.97
CA PRO A 3 4.36 -20.44 11.46
C PRO A 3 4.41 -18.97 11.87
N LEU A 4 4.23 -18.08 10.89
CA LEU A 4 4.02 -16.66 11.14
C LEU A 4 2.80 -16.50 12.05
N PRO A 5 2.84 -15.59 13.05
CA PRO A 5 1.69 -15.32 13.89
C PRO A 5 0.50 -14.91 13.00
N PRO A 6 -0.74 -15.30 13.34
CA PRO A 6 -1.91 -15.22 12.45
C PRO A 6 -2.44 -13.78 12.17
N GLY A 7 -1.59 -12.76 12.11
CA GLY A 7 -2.04 -11.38 11.92
C GLY A 7 -1.01 -10.42 11.35
N ASP A 8 0.06 -10.91 10.74
CA ASP A 8 1.13 -10.09 10.21
C ASP A 8 1.07 -9.87 8.69
N HIS A 9 0.05 -10.45 8.05
CA HIS A 9 -0.12 -10.41 6.61
C HIS A 9 -1.35 -9.61 6.17
N LEU A 10 -1.15 -8.64 5.27
CA LEU A 10 -2.22 -7.89 4.63
C LEU A 10 -2.38 -8.30 3.16
N ASP A 11 -3.44 -9.05 2.83
CA ASP A 11 -3.93 -9.13 1.46
C ASP A 11 -4.82 -7.92 1.18
N VAL A 12 -4.36 -7.03 0.30
CA VAL A 12 -5.08 -5.80 -0.04
C VAL A 12 -6.35 -6.04 -0.85
N LYS A 13 -6.48 -7.23 -1.47
CA LYS A 13 -7.64 -7.66 -2.26
C LYS A 13 -8.74 -8.19 -1.35
N ASP A 14 -8.38 -8.98 -0.35
CA ASP A 14 -9.28 -9.53 0.67
C ASP A 14 -8.76 -9.20 2.09
N PRO A 15 -8.83 -7.92 2.51
CA PRO A 15 -8.26 -7.49 3.78
C PRO A 15 -9.06 -8.01 4.98
N ASP A 16 -8.37 -8.57 5.97
CA ASP A 16 -9.00 -8.98 7.22
C ASP A 16 -9.43 -7.75 8.05
N PRO A 17 -10.73 -7.55 8.32
CA PRO A 17 -11.22 -6.41 9.08
C PRO A 17 -10.80 -6.42 10.56
N LEU A 18 -10.29 -7.55 11.08
CA LEU A 18 -9.70 -7.66 12.42
C LEU A 18 -8.25 -7.15 12.45
N LEU A 19 -7.55 -7.13 11.31
CA LEU A 19 -6.18 -6.64 11.23
C LEU A 19 -6.14 -5.14 10.91
N VAL A 20 -7.00 -4.70 9.99
CA VAL A 20 -6.95 -3.34 9.46
C VAL A 20 -8.29 -2.62 9.49
N ILE A 21 -8.22 -1.30 9.66
CA ILE A 21 -9.31 -0.36 9.39
C ILE A 21 -9.19 0.07 7.94
N ILE A 22 -10.28 -0.09 7.18
CA ILE A 22 -10.34 0.26 5.76
C ILE A 22 -11.10 1.58 5.61
N ALA A 23 -10.47 2.57 4.98
CA ALA A 23 -11.13 3.81 4.58
C ALA A 23 -11.11 3.97 3.06
N ARG A 24 -12.16 4.61 2.53
CA ARG A 24 -12.29 4.93 1.10
C ARG A 24 -12.61 6.39 0.95
N ARG A 25 -11.94 7.07 0.02
CA ARG A 25 -12.25 8.46 -0.35
C ARG A 25 -12.10 8.63 -1.85
N GLU A 26 -12.73 9.66 -2.38
CA GLU A 26 -12.57 10.06 -3.78
C GLU A 26 -12.28 11.55 -3.82
N LYS A 27 -11.29 11.96 -4.62
CA LYS A 27 -10.93 13.36 -4.82
C LYS A 27 -10.41 13.57 -6.22
N SER A 28 -11.00 14.49 -6.96
CA SER A 28 -10.57 14.87 -8.31
C SER A 28 -10.45 13.67 -9.27
N GLY A 29 -11.42 12.75 -9.23
CA GLY A 29 -11.43 11.55 -10.08
C GLY A 29 -10.46 10.43 -9.62
N ILE A 30 -9.72 10.65 -8.54
CA ILE A 30 -8.84 9.64 -7.94
C ILE A 30 -9.58 8.98 -6.77
N ARG A 31 -9.68 7.66 -6.81
CA ARG A 31 -10.20 6.87 -5.69
C ARG A 31 -9.03 6.41 -4.85
N PHE A 32 -9.13 6.63 -3.54
CA PHE A 32 -8.16 6.17 -2.57
C PHE A 32 -8.81 5.11 -1.68
N LYS A 33 -8.05 4.04 -1.41
CA LYS A 33 -8.40 2.98 -0.46
C LYS A 33 -7.20 2.83 0.47
N SER A 34 -7.39 3.14 1.75
CA SER A 34 -6.32 3.02 2.75
C SER A 34 -6.61 1.92 3.75
N PHE A 35 -5.55 1.40 4.33
CA PHE A 35 -5.52 0.34 5.34
C PHE A 35 -4.61 0.82 6.46
N SER A 36 -5.18 0.89 7.66
CA SER A 36 -4.43 1.22 8.87
C SER A 36 -4.50 0.00 9.79
N PRO A 37 -3.36 -0.59 10.20
CA PRO A 37 -3.35 -1.63 11.22
C PRO A 37 -4.11 -1.17 12.46
N ARG A 38 -4.79 -2.11 13.13
CA ARG A 38 -5.37 -1.85 14.46
C ARG A 38 -4.29 -1.86 15.53
N ASP A 39 -4.60 -1.28 16.67
CA ASP A 39 -3.69 -1.26 17.82
C ASP A 39 -3.18 -2.68 18.16
N GLY A 40 -1.86 -2.84 18.23
CA GLY A 40 -1.21 -4.12 18.52
C GLY A 40 -1.11 -5.09 17.35
N ILE A 41 -1.46 -4.67 16.12
CA ILE A 41 -1.25 -5.43 14.90
C ILE A 41 0.00 -4.91 14.18
N SER A 42 0.96 -5.80 13.98
CA SER A 42 2.19 -5.56 13.24
C SER A 42 2.08 -6.21 11.87
N ILE A 43 2.03 -5.43 10.79
CA ILE A 43 1.97 -5.96 9.42
C ILE A 43 3.39 -6.09 8.88
N THR A 44 3.85 -7.31 8.67
CA THR A 44 5.19 -7.63 8.16
C THR A 44 5.18 -7.98 6.67
N SER A 45 4.02 -8.12 6.04
CA SER A 45 3.94 -8.40 4.60
C SER A 45 2.64 -7.89 3.99
N VAL A 46 2.73 -7.48 2.72
CA VAL A 46 1.61 -6.94 1.94
C VAL A 46 1.54 -7.63 0.58
N THR A 47 0.38 -8.18 0.23
CA THR A 47 0.10 -8.84 -1.06
C THR A 47 -1.12 -8.25 -1.77
N ASP A 48 -1.21 -8.52 -3.06
CA ASP A 48 -2.45 -8.43 -3.86
C ASP A 48 -2.80 -9.84 -4.35
N GLY A 49 -3.59 -10.56 -3.53
CA GLY A 49 -3.85 -11.98 -3.73
C GLY A 49 -2.58 -12.82 -3.64
N ASP A 50 -2.20 -13.48 -4.75
CA ASP A 50 -1.00 -14.31 -4.83
C ASP A 50 0.28 -13.54 -5.15
N LYS A 51 0.20 -12.20 -5.32
CA LYS A 51 1.33 -11.35 -5.70
C LYS A 51 1.88 -10.63 -4.48
N GLU A 52 3.12 -10.95 -4.11
CA GLU A 52 3.88 -10.19 -3.13
C GLU A 52 4.12 -8.76 -3.63
N ILE A 53 3.85 -7.77 -2.77
CA ILE A 53 4.16 -6.36 -3.03
C ILE A 53 5.36 -5.95 -2.18
N TRP A 54 5.32 -6.31 -0.90
CA TRP A 54 6.34 -5.95 0.08
C TRP A 54 6.39 -6.99 1.19
N ASP A 55 7.60 -7.24 1.68
CA ASP A 55 7.91 -8.10 2.82
C ASP A 55 8.93 -7.37 3.72
N ALA A 56 8.74 -7.49 5.02
CA ALA A 56 9.54 -6.83 6.03
C ALA A 56 10.95 -7.41 6.10
N SER A 57 11.94 -6.53 6.28
CA SER A 57 13.29 -6.92 6.65
C SER A 57 13.56 -6.59 8.12
N GLY A 58 13.83 -7.61 8.95
CA GLY A 58 14.19 -7.41 10.34
C GLY A 58 13.01 -7.03 11.22
N GLU A 59 13.02 -5.82 11.78
CA GLU A 59 11.97 -5.28 12.66
C GLU A 59 11.02 -4.32 11.91
N GLU A 60 11.07 -4.33 10.57
CA GLU A 60 10.19 -3.49 9.75
C GLU A 60 8.72 -3.89 9.87
N GLU A 61 7.83 -2.90 9.97
CA GLU A 61 6.39 -3.06 9.99
C GLU A 61 5.72 -2.01 9.09
N CYS A 62 4.63 -2.38 8.41
CA CYS A 62 3.81 -1.48 7.63
C CYS A 62 2.71 -0.87 8.52
N ILE A 63 2.81 0.43 8.80
CA ILE A 63 1.86 1.16 9.66
C ILE A 63 0.74 1.87 8.89
N PHE A 64 0.90 2.00 7.58
CA PHE A 64 -0.15 2.54 6.73
C PHE A 64 0.04 2.12 5.28
N ALA A 65 -1.05 1.73 4.62
CA ALA A 65 -1.06 1.45 3.20
C ALA A 65 -2.16 2.26 2.51
N GLU A 66 -1.90 2.81 1.33
CA GLU A 66 -2.90 3.55 0.56
C GLU A 66 -2.75 3.37 -0.95
N PHE A 67 -3.83 2.93 -1.59
CA PHE A 67 -3.92 2.99 -3.04
C PHE A 67 -4.31 4.36 -3.52
N SER A 68 -3.71 4.75 -4.64
CA SER A 68 -4.21 5.79 -5.55
C SER A 68 -4.66 5.13 -6.85
N ILE A 69 -5.97 5.14 -7.09
CA ILE A 69 -6.61 4.41 -8.19
C ILE A 69 -7.19 5.42 -9.17
N SER A 70 -6.75 5.34 -10.43
CA SER A 70 -7.35 6.04 -11.56
C SER A 70 -7.76 5.06 -12.66
N ARG A 71 -8.15 5.55 -13.85
CA ARG A 71 -8.38 4.70 -15.02
C ARG A 71 -7.09 4.10 -15.58
N ASP A 72 -6.00 4.86 -15.50
CA ASP A 72 -4.76 4.56 -16.22
C ASP A 72 -3.66 4.01 -15.30
N CYS A 73 -3.81 4.18 -13.99
CA CYS A 73 -2.75 3.89 -13.04
C CYS A 73 -3.31 3.36 -11.72
N LEU A 74 -2.60 2.40 -11.15
CA LEU A 74 -2.80 1.89 -9.81
C LEU A 74 -1.47 1.96 -9.07
N MET A 75 -1.40 2.82 -8.07
CA MET A 75 -0.20 3.00 -7.25
C MET A 75 -0.51 2.69 -5.79
N LEU A 76 0.49 2.24 -5.06
CA LEU A 76 0.44 1.97 -3.64
C LEU A 76 1.52 2.77 -2.91
N TYR A 77 1.11 3.45 -1.86
CA TYR A 77 1.98 4.05 -0.87
C TYR A 77 1.98 3.16 0.37
N LEU A 78 3.16 2.81 0.88
CA LEU A 78 3.34 2.18 2.18
C LEU A 78 4.14 3.11 3.09
N GLU A 79 3.73 3.23 4.34
CA GLU A 79 4.51 3.85 5.42
C GLU A 79 5.07 2.72 6.29
N ILE A 80 6.39 2.63 6.37
CA ILE A 80 7.14 1.57 7.05
C ILE A 80 7.83 2.15 8.28
N GLU A 81 7.84 1.41 9.39
CA GLU A 81 8.62 1.73 10.58
C GLU A 81 9.50 0.57 11.03
N ASP A 82 10.64 0.85 11.69
CA ASP A 82 11.52 -0.15 12.33
C ASP A 82 11.67 0.09 13.85
N GLY A 83 10.72 0.80 14.45
CA GLY A 83 10.79 1.24 15.85
C GLY A 83 11.69 2.46 16.11
N GLU A 84 12.58 2.83 15.19
CA GLU A 84 13.39 4.05 15.28
C GLU A 84 12.96 5.13 14.28
N LYS A 85 12.64 4.71 13.05
CA LYS A 85 12.38 5.60 11.92
C LYS A 85 11.10 5.21 11.22
N VAL A 86 10.51 6.19 10.54
CA VAL A 86 9.39 6.01 9.63
C VAL A 86 9.81 6.50 8.25
N TRP A 87 9.59 5.68 7.22
CA TRP A 87 9.86 6.06 5.84
C TRP A 87 8.87 5.45 4.86
N PRO A 88 8.65 6.09 3.71
CA PRO A 88 7.71 5.58 2.74
C PRO A 88 8.36 4.64 1.72
N ARG A 89 7.58 3.69 1.23
CA ARG A 89 7.82 2.96 -0.03
C ARG A 89 6.68 3.20 -1.01
N PHE A 90 6.98 3.15 -2.30
CA PHE A 90 6.02 3.46 -3.35
C PHE A 90 6.06 2.36 -4.39
N PHE A 91 4.89 1.93 -4.84
CA PHE A 91 4.75 0.88 -5.85
C PHE A 91 3.78 1.30 -6.93
N GLU A 92 4.01 0.82 -8.14
CA GLU A 92 3.11 0.96 -9.29
C GLU A 92 2.78 -0.42 -9.83
N LYS A 93 1.50 -0.67 -10.11
CA LYS A 93 1.10 -1.92 -10.76
C LYS A 93 1.31 -1.80 -12.26
N VAL A 94 2.19 -2.64 -12.80
CA VAL A 94 2.49 -2.74 -14.24
C VAL A 94 2.02 -4.11 -14.72
N GLY A 95 0.86 -4.14 -15.38
CA GLY A 95 0.19 -5.39 -15.75
C GLY A 95 -0.30 -6.13 -14.50
N GLU A 96 0.25 -7.32 -14.26
CA GLU A 96 -0.09 -8.16 -13.10
C GLU A 96 0.96 -8.09 -11.97
N MET A 97 2.04 -7.33 -12.15
CA MET A 97 3.14 -7.24 -11.20
C MET A 97 3.19 -5.87 -10.53
N TRP A 98 3.78 -5.83 -9.35
CA TRP A 98 4.05 -4.61 -8.60
C TRP A 98 5.53 -4.27 -8.71
N GLU A 99 5.83 -3.04 -9.11
CA GLU A 99 7.20 -2.52 -9.20
C GLU A 99 7.39 -1.44 -8.15
N GLU A 100 8.45 -1.53 -7.35
CA GLU A 100 8.87 -0.44 -6.46
C GLU A 100 9.37 0.74 -7.31
N ILE A 101 8.87 1.94 -7.02
CA ILE A 101 9.17 3.16 -7.75
C ILE A 101 9.69 4.26 -6.83
N SER A 102 10.38 5.24 -7.40
CA SER A 102 10.83 6.40 -6.64
C SER A 102 9.67 7.33 -6.27
N VAL A 103 9.84 8.09 -5.18
CA VAL A 103 8.92 9.19 -4.79
C VAL A 103 8.68 10.19 -5.92
N ARG A 104 9.71 10.44 -6.75
CA ARG A 104 9.59 11.30 -7.93
C ARG A 104 8.61 10.72 -8.95
N ARG A 105 8.76 9.44 -9.30
CA ARG A 105 7.86 8.75 -10.24
C ARG A 105 6.43 8.72 -9.71
N PHE A 106 6.26 8.43 -8.41
CA PHE A 106 4.95 8.42 -7.77
C PHE A 106 4.27 9.80 -7.84
N SER A 107 5.02 10.86 -7.52
CA SER A 107 4.53 12.23 -7.56
C SER A 107 4.18 12.68 -8.99
N ASP A 108 5.05 12.39 -9.96
CA ASP A 108 4.84 12.70 -11.37
C ASP A 108 3.57 11.99 -11.91
N ASN A 109 3.35 10.74 -11.52
CA ASN A 109 2.15 9.99 -11.90
C ASN A 109 0.88 10.56 -11.24
N LEU A 110 0.91 10.93 -9.97
CA LEU A 110 -0.22 11.59 -9.32
C LEU A 110 -0.61 12.92 -9.99
N GLU A 111 0.38 13.74 -10.36
CA GLU A 111 0.13 15.00 -11.06
C GLU A 111 -0.44 14.78 -12.48
N LYS A 112 0.04 13.76 -13.20
CA LYS A 112 -0.54 13.38 -14.50
C LYS A 112 -2.00 12.97 -14.38
N ILE A 113 -2.35 12.18 -13.36
CA ILE A 113 -3.75 11.77 -13.13
C ILE A 113 -4.63 12.99 -12.82
N ARG A 114 -4.13 13.93 -12.01
CA ARG A 114 -4.86 15.16 -11.63
C ARG A 114 -5.06 16.12 -12.80
N SER A 115 -4.06 16.23 -13.68
CA SER A 115 -4.09 17.11 -14.85
C SER A 115 -4.77 16.50 -16.08
N GLY A 116 -4.75 15.17 -16.23
CA GLY A 116 -5.49 14.45 -17.27
C GLY A 116 -7.00 14.32 -17.02
N SER A 117 -7.52 14.89 -15.93
CA SER A 117 -8.96 14.96 -15.64
C SER A 117 -9.66 16.17 -16.26
N SER A 118 -8.94 16.96 -17.09
CA SER A 118 -9.49 18.08 -17.86
C SER A 118 -9.51 17.77 -19.36
N GLU A 119 -10.39 16.87 -19.78
CA GLU A 119 -10.88 16.76 -21.17
C GLU A 119 -12.40 16.61 -21.18
#